data_AF-A0A225V1A8-F1
#
_entry.id   AF-A0A225V1A8-F1
#
_cell.length_a   1.000
_cell.length_b   1.000
_cell.length_c   1.000
_cell.angle_alpha   90.00
_cell.angle_beta   90.00
_cell.angle_gamma   90.00
#
_symmetry.space_group_name_H-M   'P 1'
#
loop_
_entity.id
_entity.type
_entity.pdbx_description
1 polymer ?
#
loop_
_entity_poly.entity_id
_entity_poly.type
_entity_poly.pdbx_seq_one_letter_code
_entity_poly.pdbx_strand_id
1 'polypeptide(L)'
;MSKTLFSRVLDGVVEADPDYFEQRPDATKRMGIHPMMKVTSALRVLAYAMPAVAVDENLEMSRTVVYQNVKHFVEAVDKQFGSEYL
;
A
#
# COMPACT_ATOMS: atom_id res chain seq x y z
N MET A 1 -6.76 -13.35 -1.54
CA MET A 1 -7.58 -12.34 -2.26
C MET A 1 -7.59 -12.67 -3.74
N SER A 2 -8.73 -12.52 -4.43
CA SER A 2 -8.78 -12.74 -5.89
C SER A 2 -8.02 -11.63 -6.64
N LYS A 3 -7.53 -11.93 -7.85
CA LYS A 3 -6.82 -10.93 -8.68
C LYS A 3 -7.69 -9.72 -8.98
N THR A 4 -8.95 -9.93 -9.33
CA THR A 4 -9.90 -8.85 -9.65
C THR A 4 -10.13 -7.91 -8.47
N LEU A 5 -10.30 -8.48 -7.26
CA LEU A 5 -10.47 -7.65 -6.06
C LEU A 5 -9.18 -6.90 -5.73
N PHE A 6 -8.02 -7.54 -5.87
CA PHE A 6 -6.73 -6.88 -5.68
C PHE A 6 -6.58 -5.68 -6.63
N SER A 7 -6.87 -5.86 -7.92
CA SER A 7 -6.80 -4.77 -8.92
C SER A 7 -7.74 -3.62 -8.57
N ARG A 8 -9.01 -3.91 -8.21
CA ARG A 8 -9.96 -2.87 -7.80
C ARG A 8 -9.45 -2.06 -6.60
N VAL A 9 -8.90 -2.73 -5.60
CA VAL A 9 -8.32 -2.06 -4.42
C VAL A 9 -7.10 -1.23 -4.83
N LEU A 10 -6.19 -1.81 -5.62
CA LEU A 10 -4.99 -1.12 -6.09
C LEU A 10 -5.33 0.16 -6.86
N ASP A 11 -6.22 0.06 -7.84
CA ASP A 11 -6.63 1.19 -8.67
C ASP A 11 -7.33 2.26 -7.80
N GLY A 12 -8.21 1.84 -6.89
CA GLY A 12 -8.91 2.75 -5.99
C GLY A 12 -7.98 3.51 -5.03
N VAL A 13 -6.97 2.85 -4.45
CA VAL A 13 -6.04 3.55 -3.56
C VAL A 13 -5.07 4.46 -4.31
N VAL A 14 -4.69 4.10 -5.54
CA VAL A 14 -3.88 4.97 -6.42
C VAL A 14 -4.67 6.22 -6.82
N GLU A 15 -5.96 6.09 -7.10
CA GLU A 15 -6.85 7.22 -7.39
C GLU A 15 -7.07 8.11 -6.15
N ALA A 16 -7.23 7.52 -4.97
CA ALA A 16 -7.50 8.25 -3.74
C ALA A 16 -6.29 9.03 -3.19
N ASP A 17 -5.07 8.49 -3.35
CA ASP A 17 -3.80 9.07 -2.91
C ASP A 17 -2.67 8.80 -3.94
N PRO A 18 -2.69 9.50 -5.10
CA PRO A 18 -1.70 9.32 -6.15
C PRO A 18 -0.31 9.77 -5.71
N ASP A 19 -0.22 10.77 -4.81
CA ASP A 19 1.05 11.30 -4.33
C ASP A 19 1.88 10.27 -3.58
N TYR A 20 1.22 9.40 -2.82
CA TYR A 20 1.90 8.31 -2.13
C TYR A 20 2.01 7.05 -2.97
N PHE A 21 0.96 6.61 -3.67
CA PHE A 21 0.94 5.29 -4.29
C PHE A 21 1.59 5.22 -5.67
N GLU A 22 1.58 6.29 -6.46
CA GLU A 22 2.23 6.29 -7.77
C GLU A 22 3.73 6.00 -7.65
N GLN A 23 4.26 5.29 -8.66
CA GLN A 23 5.70 5.07 -8.75
C GLN A 23 6.34 6.32 -9.35
N ARG A 24 7.19 6.99 -8.57
CA ARG A 24 7.92 8.19 -9.02
C ARG A 24 9.42 7.92 -9.00
N PRO A 25 10.19 8.52 -9.94
CA PRO A 25 11.64 8.47 -9.89
C PRO A 25 12.15 9.29 -8.71
N ASP A 26 13.17 8.79 -8.02
CA ASP A 26 13.86 9.51 -6.96
C ASP A 26 14.81 10.59 -7.53
N ALA A 27 15.47 11.34 -6.63
CA ALA A 27 16.43 12.37 -7.02
C ALA A 27 17.63 11.83 -7.85
N THR A 28 17.87 10.51 -7.82
CA THR A 28 18.89 9.82 -8.62
C THR A 28 18.32 9.21 -9.91
N LYS A 29 17.05 9.47 -10.23
CA LYS A 29 16.27 8.92 -11.35
C LYS A 29 15.98 7.42 -11.27
N ARG A 30 16.16 6.79 -10.11
CA ARG A 30 15.75 5.40 -9.90
C ARG A 30 14.27 5.36 -9.58
N MET A 31 13.53 4.44 -10.19
CA MET A 31 12.11 4.28 -9.90
C MET A 31 11.94 3.80 -8.45
N GLY A 32 11.07 4.47 -7.70
CA GLY A 32 10.74 4.09 -6.33
C GLY A 32 9.95 2.78 -6.23
N ILE A 33 9.45 2.47 -5.04
CA ILE A 33 8.69 1.24 -4.78
C ILE A 33 7.40 1.22 -5.60
N HIS A 34 7.16 0.10 -6.28
CA HIS A 34 5.97 -0.09 -7.11
C HIS A 34 4.67 -0.09 -6.26
N PRO A 35 3.57 0.55 -6.71
CA PRO A 35 2.30 0.62 -5.98
C PRO A 35 1.79 -0.73 -5.47
N MET A 36 1.85 -1.77 -6.31
CA MET A 36 1.50 -3.15 -5.96
C MET A 36 2.21 -3.66 -4.70
N MET A 37 3.50 -3.32 -4.54
CA MET A 37 4.30 -3.74 -3.39
C MET A 37 3.88 -2.99 -2.13
N LYS A 38 3.60 -1.68 -2.24
CA LYS A 38 3.08 -0.86 -1.14
C LYS A 38 1.75 -1.43 -0.61
N VAL A 39 0.79 -1.67 -1.50
CA VAL A 39 -0.51 -2.28 -1.17
C VAL A 39 -0.35 -3.67 -0.57
N THR A 40 0.50 -4.52 -1.15
CA THR A 40 0.75 -5.87 -0.62
C THR A 40 1.32 -5.83 0.80
N SER A 41 2.24 -4.90 1.08
CA SER A 41 2.80 -4.75 2.43
C SER A 41 1.74 -4.35 3.46
N ALA A 42 0.85 -3.40 3.11
CA ALA A 42 -0.22 -2.95 3.98
C ALA A 42 -1.22 -4.07 4.27
N LEU A 43 -1.66 -4.79 3.22
CA LEU A 43 -2.57 -5.92 3.35
C LEU A 43 -1.99 -7.05 4.21
N ARG A 44 -0.69 -7.32 4.11
CA ARG A 44 -0.04 -8.35 4.95
C ARG A 44 -0.01 -7.96 6.43
N VAL A 45 0.29 -6.70 6.74
CA VAL A 45 0.24 -6.20 8.12
C VAL A 45 -1.18 -6.31 8.67
N LEU A 46 -2.19 -5.85 7.92
CA LEU A 46 -3.58 -5.83 8.36
C LEU A 46 -4.20 -7.23 8.47
N ALA A 47 -3.95 -8.11 7.50
CA ALA A 47 -4.58 -9.44 7.47
C ALA A 47 -4.02 -10.39 8.54
N TYR A 48 -2.73 -10.30 8.84
CA TYR A 48 -2.07 -11.20 9.79
C TYR A 48 -1.88 -10.59 11.18
N ALA A 49 -2.31 -9.34 11.39
CA ALA A 49 -2.02 -8.56 12.59
C ALA A 49 -0.52 -8.55 12.96
N MET A 50 0.33 -8.57 11.94
CA MET A 50 1.78 -8.73 12.12
C MET A 50 2.44 -7.36 12.31
N PRO A 51 3.47 -7.26 13.16
CA PRO A 51 4.24 -6.04 13.27
C PRO A 51 4.97 -5.74 11.95
N ALA A 52 5.10 -4.46 11.61
CA ALA A 52 5.76 -3.99 10.39
C ALA A 52 7.18 -4.59 10.18
N VAL A 53 7.86 -4.93 11.28
CA VAL A 53 9.19 -5.57 11.31
C VAL A 53 9.23 -6.91 10.60
N ALA A 54 8.18 -7.72 10.75
CA ALA A 54 8.12 -9.05 10.13
C ALA A 54 7.77 -8.99 8.64
N VAL A 55 7.17 -7.89 8.19
CA VAL A 55 6.84 -7.66 6.77
C VAL A 55 8.01 -7.02 6.03
N ASP A 56 8.81 -6.21 6.73
CA ASP A 56 10.06 -5.60 6.24
C ASP A 56 11.03 -6.66 5.68
N GLU A 57 11.27 -7.73 6.44
CA GLU A 57 12.19 -8.82 6.04
C GLU A 57 11.76 -9.54 4.75
N ASN A 58 10.45 -9.67 4.51
CA ASN A 58 9.92 -10.42 3.36
C ASN A 58 9.81 -9.60 2.08
N LEU A 59 9.83 -8.26 2.19
CA LEU A 59 9.64 -7.35 1.07
C LEU A 59 10.84 -6.40 0.89
N GLU A 60 11.90 -6.58 1.69
CA GLU A 60 13.13 -5.77 1.72
C GLU A 60 12.83 -4.26 1.87
N MET A 61 12.00 -3.90 2.84
CA MET A 61 11.27 -2.62 2.81
C MET A 61 11.58 -1.53 3.83
N SER A 62 12.44 -1.62 4.83
CA SER A 62 12.41 -0.74 6.01
C SER A 62 11.04 -0.65 6.73
N ARG A 63 11.08 -0.86 8.04
CA ARG A 63 9.92 -0.70 8.95
C ARG A 63 9.13 0.61 8.73
N THR A 64 9.81 1.72 8.52
CA THR A 64 9.17 3.03 8.36
C THR A 64 8.32 3.10 7.10
N VAL A 65 8.80 2.56 5.98
CA VAL A 65 8.01 2.49 4.74
C VAL A 65 6.81 1.59 4.91
N VAL A 66 6.96 0.42 5.56
CA VAL A 66 5.83 -0.48 5.84
C VAL A 66 4.76 0.23 6.70
N TYR A 67 5.18 0.98 7.72
CA TYR A 67 4.26 1.78 8.53
C TYR A 67 3.50 2.82 7.71
N GLN A 68 4.22 3.56 6.85
CA GLN A 68 3.59 4.56 5.98
C GLN A 68 2.64 3.91 4.96
N ASN A 69 3.00 2.75 4.41
CA ASN A 69 2.14 2.01 3.50
C ASN A 69 0.80 1.67 4.17
N VAL A 70 0.82 1.21 5.43
CA VAL A 70 -0.41 0.90 6.18
C VAL A 70 -1.23 2.17 6.42
N LYS A 71 -0.60 3.25 6.88
CA LYS A 71 -1.27 4.51 7.18
C LYS A 71 -2.00 5.06 5.94
N HIS A 72 -1.26 5.28 4.86
CA HIS A 72 -1.81 5.81 3.61
C HIS A 72 -2.85 4.85 3.00
N PHE A 73 -2.65 3.54 3.14
CA PHE A 73 -3.61 2.55 2.63
C PHE A 73 -4.96 2.63 3.35
N VAL A 74 -4.98 2.71 4.68
CA VAL A 74 -6.23 2.78 5.44
C VAL A 74 -6.98 4.07 5.12
N GLU A 75 -6.28 5.21 5.08
CA GLU A 75 -6.87 6.50 4.72
C GLU A 75 -7.43 6.50 3.29
N ALA A 76 -6.70 5.93 2.33
CA ALA A 76 -7.13 5.83 0.93
C ALA A 76 -8.33 4.87 0.75
N VAL A 77 -8.33 3.74 1.45
CA VAL A 77 -9.44 2.77 1.40
C VAL A 77 -10.71 3.36 2.00
N ASP A 78 -10.61 4.03 3.15
CA ASP A 78 -11.76 4.69 3.78
C ASP A 78 -12.34 5.77 2.86
N LYS A 79 -11.48 6.61 2.27
CA LYS A 79 -11.90 7.64 1.32
C LYS A 79 -12.59 7.07 0.08
N GLN A 80 -12.07 5.98 -0.49
CA GLN A 80 -12.56 5.42 -1.76
C GLN A 80 -13.77 4.50 -1.59
N PHE A 81 -13.78 3.71 -0.52
CA PHE A 81 -14.71 2.59 -0.34
C PHE A 81 -15.59 2.74 0.91
N GLY A 82 -15.31 3.70 1.79
CA GLY A 82 -16.05 3.90 3.04
C GLY A 82 -17.54 4.07 2.80
N SER A 83 -17.97 4.92 1.85
CA SER A 83 -19.39 5.14 1.57
C SER A 83 -20.13 3.91 1.01
N GLU A 84 -19.41 2.93 0.46
CA GLU A 84 -20.00 1.72 -0.12
C GLU A 84 -20.12 0.59 0.92
N TYR A 85 -19.23 0.55 1.91
CA TYR A 85 -19.07 -0.61 2.80
C TYR A 85 -19.11 -0.32 4.31
N LEU A 86 -19.07 0.94 4.74
CA LEU A 86 -19.10 1.39 6.15
C LEU A 86 -20.31 2.29 6.41
#